data_AF-A0A507FMP4-F1
#
_entry.id   AF-A0A507FMP4-F1
#
_cell.length_a   1.000
_cell.length_b   1.000
_cell.length_c   1.000
_cell.angle_alpha   90.00
_cell.angle_beta   90.00
_cell.angle_gamma   90.00
#
_symmetry.space_group_name_H-M   'P 1'
#
loop_
_entity.id
_entity.type
_entity.pdbx_description
1 polymer ?
#
loop_
_entity_poly.entity_id
_entity_poly.type
_entity_poly.pdbx_seq_one_letter_code
_entity_poly.pdbx_strand_id
1 'polypeptide(L)'
;MSAAVTTLNTLNYSMGVVAFSSVLFMLHMDAYTVDSHPRSWVRWMVYLDALAFFVLYQADLVRDVSTCSMHTSIYMAADIVWSFKDFFKFGYLVYRGLAIVGSKRVYPIYWTAAGSLVLYWIYIACAYGHALGSTDCTLDGFNDNSLIALYLYWTLVEVVVSAMVVRKMSKVQRKVRMANFAVETYDRFKFKEEVRLLIACIGMGMVTSVTIVDSLAGFDRRDLALTRFVFVYMQLLLLLGSASGDLRESGGESEGEDEDDADWKRRSIDS
;
A
#
# COMPACT_ATOMS: atom_id res chain seq x y z
N MET A 1 -13.20 -31.75 3.38
CA MET A 1 -12.74 -30.35 3.19
C MET A 1 -13.17 -29.54 4.40
N SER A 2 -12.24 -28.92 5.14
CA SER A 2 -12.55 -28.18 6.38
C SER A 2 -13.28 -26.86 6.06
N ALA A 3 -14.31 -26.49 6.85
CA ALA A 3 -15.06 -25.24 6.70
C ALA A 3 -14.14 -24.00 6.62
N ALA A 4 -13.01 -24.03 7.31
CA ALA A 4 -12.02 -22.95 7.28
C ALA A 4 -11.32 -22.79 5.92
N VAL A 5 -11.08 -23.87 5.17
CA VAL A 5 -10.51 -23.80 3.81
C VAL A 5 -11.52 -23.16 2.85
N THR A 6 -12.80 -23.50 3.00
CA THR A 6 -13.89 -22.90 2.22
C THR A 6 -14.02 -21.40 2.52
N THR A 7 -13.95 -21.00 3.78
CA THR A 7 -13.97 -19.59 4.18
C THR A 7 -12.75 -18.84 3.64
N LEU A 8 -11.57 -19.45 3.66
CA LEU A 8 -10.32 -18.84 3.16
C LEU A 8 -10.38 -18.58 1.66
N ASN A 9 -10.86 -19.55 0.89
CA ASN A 9 -11.06 -19.41 -0.55
C ASN A 9 -12.10 -18.32 -0.82
N THR A 10 -13.21 -18.32 -0.10
CA THR A 10 -14.27 -17.29 -0.23
C THR A 10 -13.72 -15.88 0.04
N LEU A 11 -12.84 -15.74 1.03
CA LEU A 11 -12.16 -14.48 1.33
C LEU A 11 -11.24 -14.05 0.18
N ASN A 12 -10.37 -14.93 -0.33
CA ASN A 12 -9.50 -14.61 -1.47
C ASN A 12 -10.31 -14.18 -2.71
N TYR A 13 -11.39 -14.89 -3.04
CA TYR A 13 -12.28 -14.51 -4.14
C TYR A 13 -12.94 -13.15 -3.92
N SER A 14 -13.42 -12.87 -2.69
CA SER A 14 -14.03 -11.57 -2.38
C SER A 14 -13.04 -10.39 -2.54
N MET A 15 -11.77 -10.59 -2.23
CA MET A 15 -10.74 -9.56 -2.43
C MET A 15 -10.44 -9.31 -3.91
N GLY A 16 -10.39 -10.37 -4.72
CA GLY A 16 -10.31 -10.25 -6.17
C GLY A 16 -11.45 -9.40 -6.72
N VAL A 17 -12.69 -9.67 -6.29
CA VAL A 17 -13.86 -8.87 -6.69
C VAL A 17 -13.70 -7.39 -6.34
N VAL A 18 -13.18 -7.07 -5.16
CA VAL A 18 -12.92 -5.68 -4.74
C VAL A 18 -11.85 -5.02 -5.62
N ALA A 19 -10.76 -5.72 -5.93
CA ALA A 19 -9.72 -5.20 -6.81
C ALA A 19 -10.24 -4.90 -8.22
N PHE A 20 -10.97 -5.85 -8.84
CA PHE A 20 -11.59 -5.66 -10.15
C PHE A 20 -12.67 -4.57 -10.16
N SER A 21 -13.49 -4.50 -9.10
CA SER A 21 -14.50 -3.43 -8.95
C SER A 21 -13.84 -2.05 -8.86
N SER A 22 -12.69 -1.96 -8.19
CA SER A 22 -11.92 -0.72 -8.10
C SER A 22 -11.37 -0.29 -9.47
N VAL A 23 -10.91 -1.24 -10.29
CA VAL A 23 -10.51 -0.98 -11.69
C VAL A 23 -11.70 -0.47 -12.50
N LEU A 24 -12.86 -1.13 -12.43
CA LEU A 24 -14.07 -0.71 -13.16
C LEU A 24 -14.53 0.68 -12.73
N PHE A 25 -14.45 0.98 -11.42
CA PHE A 25 -14.75 2.31 -10.91
C PHE A 25 -13.79 3.37 -11.45
N MET A 26 -12.48 3.09 -11.48
CA MET A 26 -11.49 4.00 -12.07
C MET A 26 -11.74 4.24 -13.57
N LEU A 27 -12.14 3.21 -14.31
CA LEU A 27 -12.50 3.33 -15.72
C LEU A 27 -13.77 4.18 -15.89
N HIS A 28 -14.80 3.95 -15.08
CA HIS A 28 -16.03 4.74 -15.11
C HIS A 28 -15.82 6.23 -14.77
N MET A 29 -14.83 6.53 -13.92
CA MET A 29 -14.48 7.90 -13.52
C MET A 29 -13.46 8.57 -14.45
N ASP A 30 -13.12 7.96 -15.60
CA ASP A 30 -12.05 8.40 -16.52
C ASP A 30 -10.68 8.60 -15.83
N ALA A 31 -10.47 7.96 -14.68
CA ALA A 31 -9.29 8.09 -13.84
C ALA A 31 -8.30 6.93 -14.02
N TYR A 32 -8.23 6.37 -15.23
CA TYR A 32 -7.45 5.17 -15.56
C TYR A 32 -6.02 5.47 -16.04
N THR A 33 -5.71 6.73 -16.35
CA THR A 33 -4.37 7.10 -16.84
C THR A 33 -3.32 6.85 -15.77
N VAL A 34 -2.15 6.34 -16.16
CA VAL A 34 -1.06 6.07 -15.24
C VAL A 34 0.21 6.70 -15.76
N ASP A 35 0.96 7.34 -14.87
CA ASP A 35 2.25 7.95 -15.16
C ASP A 35 3.33 7.37 -14.22
N SER A 36 4.57 7.86 -14.34
CA SER A 36 5.63 7.49 -13.41
C SER A 36 5.61 8.30 -12.12
N HIS A 37 4.79 9.34 -12.03
CA HIS A 37 4.76 10.25 -10.90
C HIS A 37 4.16 9.55 -9.67
N PRO A 38 4.69 9.77 -8.45
CA PRO A 38 4.11 9.22 -7.23
C PRO A 38 2.61 9.44 -7.02
N ARG A 39 1.98 10.42 -7.67
CA ARG A 39 0.52 10.66 -7.58
C ARG A 39 -0.28 9.51 -8.18
N SER A 40 0.19 8.89 -9.26
CA SER A 40 -0.50 7.78 -9.92
C SER A 40 -0.15 6.41 -9.33
N TRP A 41 0.77 6.33 -8.36
CA TRP A 41 1.18 5.05 -7.76
C TRP A 41 0.03 4.32 -7.09
N VAL A 42 -0.99 5.03 -6.61
CA VAL A 42 -2.25 4.41 -6.13
C VAL A 42 -2.95 3.63 -7.25
N ARG A 43 -2.94 4.15 -8.47
CA ARG A 43 -3.54 3.49 -9.65
C ARG A 43 -2.73 2.26 -10.04
N TRP A 44 -1.40 2.36 -10.04
CA TRP A 44 -0.50 1.21 -10.20
C TRP A 44 -0.82 0.10 -9.19
N MET A 45 -1.01 0.44 -7.91
CA MET A 45 -1.39 -0.54 -6.90
C MET A 45 -2.70 -1.27 -7.24
N VAL A 46 -3.70 -0.58 -7.78
CA VAL A 46 -5.00 -1.18 -8.15
C VAL A 46 -4.82 -2.16 -9.31
N TYR A 47 -4.09 -1.76 -10.35
CA TYR A 47 -3.82 -2.64 -11.49
C TYR A 47 -3.00 -3.87 -11.10
N LEU A 48 -1.97 -3.69 -10.27
CA LEU A 48 -1.13 -4.80 -9.81
C LEU A 48 -1.90 -5.76 -8.91
N ASP A 49 -2.81 -5.25 -8.07
CA ASP A 49 -3.66 -6.12 -7.25
C ASP A 49 -4.61 -6.96 -8.13
N ALA A 50 -5.27 -6.34 -9.10
CA ALA A 50 -6.11 -7.04 -10.06
C ALA A 50 -5.31 -8.08 -10.87
N LEU A 51 -4.08 -7.74 -11.28
CA LEU A 51 -3.19 -8.66 -11.98
C LEU A 51 -2.76 -9.84 -11.10
N ALA A 52 -2.40 -9.60 -9.84
CA ALA A 52 -2.03 -10.67 -8.91
C ALA A 52 -3.20 -11.64 -8.67
N PHE A 53 -4.42 -11.11 -8.47
CA PHE A 53 -5.62 -11.94 -8.35
C PHE A 53 -5.97 -12.68 -9.65
N PHE A 54 -5.71 -12.08 -10.82
CA PHE A 54 -5.85 -12.78 -12.09
C PHE A 54 -4.88 -13.97 -12.18
N VAL A 55 -3.62 -13.79 -11.81
CA VAL A 55 -2.61 -14.88 -11.80
C VAL A 55 -3.02 -15.99 -10.83
N LEU A 56 -3.50 -15.64 -9.62
CA LEU A 56 -4.00 -16.63 -8.67
C LEU A 56 -5.24 -17.37 -9.18
N TYR A 57 -6.15 -16.67 -9.83
CA TYR A 57 -7.32 -17.31 -10.45
C TYR A 57 -6.90 -18.33 -11.50
N GLN A 58 -5.89 -18.02 -12.31
CA GLN A 58 -5.32 -18.98 -13.26
C GLN A 58 -4.69 -20.19 -12.54
N ALA A 59 -3.99 -19.96 -11.41
CA ALA A 59 -3.43 -21.04 -10.58
C ALA A 59 -4.51 -22.02 -10.10
N ASP A 60 -5.64 -21.49 -9.64
CA ASP A 60 -6.78 -22.28 -9.19
C ASP A 60 -7.42 -23.08 -10.34
N LEU A 61 -7.52 -22.50 -11.54
CA LEU A 61 -8.08 -23.19 -12.73
C LEU A 61 -7.24 -24.37 -13.19
N VAL A 62 -5.91 -24.28 -13.10
CA VAL A 62 -5.00 -25.35 -13.54
C VAL A 62 -4.66 -26.34 -12.44
N ARG A 63 -5.16 -26.14 -11.22
CA ARG A 63 -4.79 -26.91 -10.02
C ARG A 63 -4.92 -28.41 -10.19
N ASP A 64 -6.00 -28.88 -10.80
CA ASP A 64 -6.29 -30.31 -10.96
C ASP A 64 -5.46 -30.99 -12.07
N VAL A 65 -4.83 -30.21 -12.94
CA VAL A 65 -4.10 -30.69 -14.13
C VAL A 65 -2.59 -30.39 -14.05
N SER A 66 -2.20 -29.46 -13.17
CA SER A 66 -0.81 -28.99 -13.03
C SER A 66 0.04 -29.86 -12.13
N THR A 67 1.34 -29.95 -12.44
CA THR A 67 2.31 -30.49 -11.49
C THR A 67 2.45 -29.53 -10.32
N CYS A 68 2.81 -30.06 -9.16
CA CYS A 68 2.97 -29.26 -7.97
C CYS A 68 3.99 -28.11 -8.14
N SER A 69 5.13 -28.36 -8.80
CA SER A 69 6.12 -27.33 -9.12
C SER A 69 5.54 -26.20 -10.00
N MET A 70 4.69 -26.55 -10.98
CA MET A 70 4.00 -25.58 -11.82
C MET A 70 3.02 -24.73 -10.99
N HIS A 71 2.22 -25.36 -10.13
CA HIS A 71 1.31 -24.67 -9.23
C HIS A 71 2.07 -23.67 -8.33
N THR A 72 3.13 -24.11 -7.65
CA THR A 72 3.98 -23.26 -6.79
C THR A 72 4.62 -22.11 -7.57
N SER A 73 5.05 -22.34 -8.82
CA SER A 73 5.60 -21.29 -9.68
C SER A 73 4.59 -20.18 -10.01
N ILE A 74 3.31 -20.53 -10.19
CA ILE A 74 2.26 -19.55 -10.44
C ILE A 74 1.97 -18.72 -9.18
N TYR A 75 1.96 -19.34 -8.00
CA TYR A 75 1.85 -18.61 -6.73
C TYR A 75 3.02 -17.66 -6.51
N MET A 76 4.25 -18.10 -6.81
CA MET A 76 5.43 -17.23 -6.79
C MET A 76 5.27 -16.04 -7.74
N ALA A 77 4.72 -16.26 -8.94
CA ALA A 77 4.46 -15.17 -9.89
C ALA A 77 3.45 -14.15 -9.34
N ALA A 78 2.40 -14.59 -8.65
CA ALA A 78 1.47 -13.69 -7.97
C ALA A 78 2.15 -12.87 -6.86
N ASP A 79 2.99 -13.51 -6.04
CA ASP A 79 3.76 -12.83 -4.99
C ASP A 79 4.76 -11.81 -5.56
N ILE A 80 5.36 -12.08 -6.72
CA ILE A 80 6.19 -11.10 -7.43
C ILE A 80 5.35 -9.88 -7.79
N VAL A 81 4.15 -10.06 -8.34
CA VAL A 81 3.27 -8.93 -8.68
C VAL A 81 2.88 -8.14 -7.42
N TRP A 82 2.57 -8.82 -6.32
CA TRP A 82 2.30 -8.16 -5.04
C TRP A 82 3.50 -7.42 -4.46
N SER A 83 4.73 -7.91 -4.67
CA SER A 83 5.93 -7.19 -4.25
C SER A 83 6.04 -5.80 -4.90
N PHE A 84 5.66 -5.69 -6.18
CA PHE A 84 5.60 -4.41 -6.88
C PHE A 84 4.43 -3.54 -6.38
N LYS A 85 3.28 -4.14 -6.06
CA LYS A 85 2.17 -3.41 -5.42
C LYS A 85 2.64 -2.74 -4.13
N ASP A 86 3.35 -3.49 -3.27
CA ASP A 86 3.82 -2.96 -1.99
C ASP A 86 4.93 -1.92 -2.15
N PHE A 87 5.80 -2.07 -3.16
CA PHE A 87 6.74 -1.01 -3.57
C PHE A 87 6.01 0.32 -3.80
N PHE A 88 4.94 0.31 -4.60
CA PHE A 88 4.15 1.52 -4.88
C PHE A 88 3.38 2.01 -3.63
N LYS A 89 2.85 1.08 -2.80
CA LYS A 89 2.13 1.42 -1.55
C LYS A 89 2.99 2.24 -0.60
N PHE A 90 4.12 1.71 -0.19
CA PHE A 90 4.97 2.36 0.82
C PHE A 90 5.64 3.60 0.25
N GLY A 91 5.98 3.59 -1.03
CA GLY A 91 6.41 4.77 -1.75
C GLY A 91 5.37 5.90 -1.73
N TYR A 92 4.13 5.61 -2.11
CA TYR A 92 3.04 6.58 -2.10
C TYR A 92 2.74 7.12 -0.70
N LEU A 93 2.77 6.24 0.31
CA LEU A 93 2.53 6.62 1.70
C LEU A 93 3.56 7.64 2.19
N VAL A 94 4.85 7.41 1.91
CA VAL A 94 5.91 8.37 2.24
C VAL A 94 5.77 9.66 1.43
N TYR A 95 5.46 9.58 0.13
CA TYR A 95 5.22 10.74 -0.71
C TYR A 95 4.12 11.65 -0.14
N ARG A 96 2.96 11.06 0.20
CA ARG A 96 1.85 11.78 0.85
C ARG A 96 2.26 12.39 2.19
N GLY A 97 2.97 11.63 3.02
CA GLY A 97 3.49 12.13 4.29
C GLY A 97 4.40 13.35 4.12
N LEU A 98 5.33 13.30 3.16
CA LEU A 98 6.24 14.41 2.86
C LEU A 98 5.52 15.62 2.26
N ALA A 99 4.53 15.40 1.39
CA ALA A 99 3.69 16.46 0.84
C ALA A 99 2.97 17.23 1.95
N ILE A 100 2.34 16.52 2.90
CA ILE A 100 1.67 17.15 4.06
C ILE A 100 2.67 17.91 4.95
N VAL A 101 3.88 17.35 5.13
CA VAL A 101 4.96 18.01 5.89
C VAL A 101 5.49 19.26 5.17
N GLY A 102 5.31 19.36 3.85
CA GLY A 102 5.86 20.41 2.99
C GLY A 102 7.35 20.19 2.67
N SER A 103 7.82 18.94 2.66
CA SER A 103 9.20 18.60 2.35
C SER A 103 9.37 18.33 0.85
N LYS A 104 10.32 19.00 0.20
CA LYS A 104 10.66 18.79 -1.22
C LYS A 104 11.62 17.61 -1.47
N ARG A 105 12.03 16.89 -0.43
CA ARG A 105 12.99 15.78 -0.56
C ARG A 105 12.32 14.56 -1.20
N VAL A 106 12.82 14.10 -2.34
CA VAL A 106 12.24 12.96 -3.07
C VAL A 106 12.88 11.62 -2.68
N TYR A 107 14.14 11.62 -2.25
CA TYR A 107 14.90 10.40 -1.94
C TYR A 107 14.21 9.42 -0.95
N PRO A 108 13.59 9.86 0.17
CA PRO A 108 12.98 8.91 1.12
C PRO A 108 11.85 8.07 0.51
N ILE A 109 11.19 8.58 -0.53
CA ILE A 109 10.11 7.89 -1.26
C ILE A 109 10.69 6.62 -1.91
N TYR A 110 11.74 6.79 -2.71
CA TYR A 110 12.37 5.70 -3.45
C TYR A 110 13.13 4.73 -2.54
N TRP A 111 13.81 5.22 -1.50
CA TRP A 111 14.49 4.36 -0.54
C TRP A 111 13.53 3.44 0.20
N THR A 112 12.36 3.97 0.59
CA THR A 112 11.36 3.19 1.30
C THR A 112 10.69 2.15 0.38
N ALA A 113 10.35 2.57 -0.84
CA ALA A 113 9.80 1.67 -1.84
C ALA A 113 10.78 0.54 -2.19
N ALA A 114 12.04 0.88 -2.48
CA ALA A 114 13.09 -0.10 -2.78
C ALA A 114 13.38 -1.04 -1.60
N GLY A 115 13.42 -0.52 -0.37
CA GLY A 115 13.58 -1.32 0.84
C GLY A 115 12.47 -2.37 0.99
N SER A 116 11.21 -1.97 0.75
CA SER A 116 10.07 -2.89 0.74
C SER A 116 10.23 -3.98 -0.32
N LEU A 117 10.61 -3.61 -1.55
CA LEU A 117 10.77 -4.56 -2.66
C LEU A 117 11.87 -5.58 -2.38
N VAL A 118 13.03 -5.12 -1.92
CA VAL A 118 14.18 -5.99 -1.60
C VAL A 118 13.82 -6.97 -0.49
N LEU A 119 13.19 -6.51 0.59
CA LEU A 119 12.76 -7.39 1.68
C LEU A 119 11.72 -8.42 1.20
N TYR A 120 10.79 -8.01 0.34
CA TYR A 120 9.81 -8.93 -0.24
C TYR A 120 10.49 -9.98 -1.11
N TRP A 121 11.47 -9.60 -1.95
CA TRP A 121 12.20 -10.55 -2.77
C TRP A 121 13.05 -11.52 -1.95
N ILE A 122 13.63 -11.06 -0.83
CA ILE A 122 14.29 -11.95 0.12
C ILE A 122 13.27 -12.96 0.69
N TYR A 123 12.08 -12.49 1.07
CA TYR A 123 11.00 -13.37 1.49
C TYR A 123 10.64 -14.39 0.41
N ILE A 124 10.41 -13.97 -0.84
CA ILE A 124 10.11 -14.87 -1.97
C ILE A 124 11.23 -15.89 -2.19
N ALA A 125 12.49 -15.46 -2.14
CA ALA A 125 13.64 -16.34 -2.31
C ALA A 125 13.72 -17.39 -1.20
N CYS A 126 13.48 -17.00 0.06
CA CYS A 126 13.41 -17.93 1.18
C CYS A 126 12.18 -18.85 1.11
N ALA A 127 11.06 -18.34 0.60
CA ALA A 127 9.79 -19.05 0.49
C ALA A 127 9.79 -20.14 -0.56
N TYR A 128 10.09 -19.73 -1.79
CA TYR A 128 9.94 -20.54 -2.97
C TYR A 128 11.25 -21.19 -3.39
N GLY A 129 12.39 -20.68 -2.92
CA GLY A 129 13.70 -21.24 -3.23
C GLY A 129 13.86 -22.69 -2.78
N HIS A 130 13.27 -23.06 -1.64
CA HIS A 130 13.27 -24.45 -1.19
C HIS A 130 12.22 -25.31 -1.92
N ALA A 131 11.01 -24.76 -2.08
CA ALA A 131 9.89 -25.47 -2.70
C ALA A 131 10.08 -25.78 -4.21
N LEU A 132 10.83 -24.95 -4.93
CA LEU A 132 11.17 -25.18 -6.34
C LEU A 132 12.34 -26.16 -6.52
N GLY A 133 13.17 -26.34 -5.49
CA GLY A 133 14.32 -27.25 -5.52
C GLY A 133 14.03 -28.65 -4.98
N SER A 134 12.93 -28.84 -4.24
CA SER A 134 12.55 -30.12 -3.64
C SER A 134 11.52 -30.87 -4.51
N THR A 135 11.60 -32.21 -4.50
CA THR A 135 10.63 -33.08 -5.20
C THR A 135 9.27 -33.15 -4.50
N ASP A 136 9.23 -32.84 -3.19
CA ASP A 136 8.04 -32.99 -2.37
C ASP A 136 7.18 -31.72 -2.30
N CYS A 137 7.65 -30.59 -2.86
CA CYS A 137 6.97 -29.29 -2.84
C CYS A 137 6.51 -28.79 -1.46
N THR A 138 6.92 -29.44 -0.38
CA THR A 138 6.51 -29.04 0.94
C THR A 138 7.18 -27.71 1.27
N LEU A 139 6.39 -26.76 1.77
CA LEU A 139 6.87 -25.50 2.33
C LEU A 139 7.49 -25.69 3.74
N ASP A 140 7.82 -26.93 4.10
CA ASP A 140 8.41 -27.31 5.39
C ASP A 140 9.88 -26.89 5.42
N GLY A 141 10.21 -25.97 6.32
CA GLY A 141 11.56 -25.38 6.44
C GLY A 141 11.63 -23.89 6.14
N PHE A 142 10.49 -23.22 6.00
CA PHE A 142 10.40 -21.78 5.81
C PHE A 142 11.12 -21.01 6.94
N ASN A 143 12.06 -20.12 6.60
CA ASN A 143 12.67 -19.21 7.56
C ASN A 143 11.74 -18.01 7.80
N ASP A 144 10.87 -18.15 8.81
CA ASP A 144 9.84 -17.18 9.21
C ASP A 144 10.38 -15.79 9.53
N ASN A 145 11.67 -15.70 9.86
CA ASN A 145 12.32 -14.44 10.17
C ASN A 145 12.27 -13.43 9.01
N SER A 146 12.28 -13.90 7.75
CA SER A 146 12.21 -13.04 6.57
C SER A 146 10.86 -12.32 6.46
N LEU A 147 9.76 -13.05 6.70
CA LEU A 147 8.40 -12.51 6.69
C LEU A 147 8.18 -11.55 7.87
N ILE A 148 8.65 -11.91 9.06
CA ILE A 148 8.58 -11.04 10.24
C ILE A 148 9.33 -9.74 10.00
N ALA A 149 10.55 -9.81 9.43
CA ALA A 149 11.34 -8.63 9.10
C ALA A 149 10.62 -7.70 8.10
N LEU A 150 9.96 -8.28 7.09
CA LEU A 150 9.15 -7.55 6.12
C LEU A 150 7.98 -6.80 6.78
N TYR A 151 7.17 -7.48 7.60
CA TYR A 151 6.03 -6.85 8.28
C TYR A 151 6.44 -5.83 9.34
N LEU A 152 7.55 -6.08 10.06
CA LEU A 152 8.12 -5.11 10.99
C LEU A 152 8.58 -3.84 10.27
N TYR A 153 9.26 -3.99 9.13
CA TYR A 153 9.68 -2.87 8.31
C TYR A 153 8.47 -2.04 7.84
N TRP A 154 7.45 -2.70 7.31
CA TRP A 154 6.21 -2.06 6.88
C TRP A 154 5.50 -1.29 8.00
N THR A 155 5.37 -1.92 9.17
CA THR A 155 4.76 -1.28 10.35
C THR A 155 5.58 -0.08 10.82
N LEU A 156 6.91 -0.19 10.82
CA LEU A 156 7.79 0.91 11.18
C LEU A 156 7.59 2.11 10.24
N VAL A 157 7.53 1.88 8.92
CA VAL A 157 7.29 2.93 7.93
C VAL A 157 5.96 3.63 8.19
N GLU A 158 4.87 2.88 8.39
CA GLU A 158 3.56 3.46 8.66
C GLU A 158 3.55 4.29 9.95
N VAL A 159 4.12 3.76 11.04
CA VAL A 159 4.19 4.48 12.33
C VAL A 159 5.01 5.76 12.20
N VAL A 160 6.16 5.72 11.53
CA VAL A 160 7.03 6.89 11.34
C VAL A 160 6.31 7.97 10.52
N VAL A 161 5.69 7.59 9.40
CA VAL A 161 4.98 8.56 8.54
C VAL A 161 3.75 9.13 9.25
N SER A 162 2.95 8.30 9.91
CA SER A 162 1.82 8.75 10.72
C SER A 162 2.26 9.74 11.80
N ALA A 163 3.32 9.43 12.54
CA ALA A 163 3.85 10.33 13.56
C ALA A 163 4.35 11.67 12.97
N MET A 164 4.97 11.65 11.79
CA MET A 164 5.39 12.87 11.09
C MET A 164 4.20 13.75 10.69
N VAL A 165 3.16 13.15 10.10
CA VAL A 165 1.93 13.84 9.68
C VAL A 165 1.21 14.45 10.89
N VAL A 166 0.97 13.67 11.95
CA VAL A 166 0.32 14.13 13.18
C VAL A 166 1.08 15.29 13.82
N ARG A 167 2.41 15.21 13.89
CA ARG A 167 3.25 16.29 14.42
C ARG A 167 3.12 17.57 13.59
N LYS A 168 3.12 17.47 12.25
CA LYS A 168 2.96 18.63 11.38
C LYS A 168 1.57 19.24 11.53
N MET A 169 0.51 18.44 11.44
CA MET A 169 -0.87 18.92 11.58
C MET A 169 -1.10 19.58 12.93
N SER A 170 -0.54 19.04 14.01
CA SER A 170 -0.60 19.66 15.34
C SER A 170 0.13 21.01 15.42
N LYS A 171 1.25 21.17 14.73
CA LYS A 171 1.94 22.47 14.63
C LYS A 171 1.14 23.49 13.83
N VAL A 172 0.54 23.08 12.71
CA VAL A 172 -0.28 23.95 11.88
C VAL A 172 -1.57 24.35 12.60
N GLN A 173 -2.24 23.42 13.29
CA GLN A 173 -3.42 23.72 14.12
C GLN A 173 -3.14 24.82 15.14
N ARG A 174 -1.98 24.78 15.82
CA ARG A 174 -1.59 25.83 16.77
C ARG A 174 -1.48 27.20 16.09
N LYS A 175 -0.93 27.27 14.88
CA LYS A 175 -0.82 28.52 14.10
C LYS A 175 -2.18 29.02 13.63
N VAL A 176 -3.02 28.13 13.10
CA VAL A 176 -4.38 28.45 12.64
C VAL A 176 -5.25 28.96 13.79
N ARG A 177 -5.15 28.33 14.96
CA ARG A 177 -5.82 28.77 16.19
C ARG A 177 -5.35 30.16 16.64
N MET A 178 -4.06 30.46 16.51
CA MET A 178 -3.55 31.81 16.79
C MET A 178 -4.04 32.87 15.79
N ALA A 179 -4.33 32.47 14.55
CA ALA A 179 -4.78 33.37 13.49
C ALA A 179 -6.31 33.54 13.42
N ASN A 180 -7.09 32.84 14.25
CA ASN A 180 -8.58 32.84 14.27
C ASN A 180 -9.27 32.54 12.92
N PHE A 181 -8.54 32.04 11.92
CA PHE A 181 -9.10 31.72 10.62
C PHE A 181 -9.51 30.24 10.56
N ALA A 182 -10.75 29.95 10.15
CA ALA A 182 -11.22 28.63 9.71
C ALA A 182 -10.84 27.42 10.62
N VAL A 183 -10.79 27.64 11.94
CA VAL A 183 -10.35 26.62 12.92
C VAL A 183 -11.23 25.37 12.84
N GLU A 184 -12.54 25.53 12.70
CA GLU A 184 -13.49 24.42 12.68
C GLU A 184 -13.32 23.51 11.45
N THR A 185 -13.14 24.09 10.26
CA THR A 185 -12.93 23.32 9.02
C THR A 185 -11.61 22.56 9.05
N TYR A 186 -10.56 23.21 9.58
CA TYR A 186 -9.24 22.58 9.72
C TYR A 186 -9.28 21.43 10.73
N ASP A 187 -9.94 21.61 11.87
CA ASP A 187 -10.05 20.59 12.91
C ASP A 187 -10.81 19.36 12.43
N ARG A 188 -11.90 19.52 11.66
CA ARG A 188 -12.62 18.39 11.04
C ARG A 188 -11.73 17.61 10.06
N PHE A 189 -10.97 18.31 9.22
CA PHE A 189 -10.06 17.67 8.27
C PHE A 189 -8.94 16.92 8.99
N LYS A 190 -8.33 17.55 9.99
CA LYS A 190 -7.29 16.95 10.83
C LYS A 190 -7.79 15.68 11.49
N PHE A 191 -8.96 15.72 12.14
CA PHE A 191 -9.53 14.56 12.81
C PHE A 191 -9.78 13.39 11.85
N LYS A 192 -10.32 13.66 10.65
CA LYS A 192 -10.55 12.62 9.63
C LYS A 192 -9.25 11.94 9.20
N GLU A 193 -8.17 12.71 8.96
CA GLU A 193 -6.89 12.12 8.57
C GLU A 193 -6.19 11.41 9.74
N GLU A 194 -6.28 11.93 10.97
CA GLU A 194 -5.76 11.27 12.17
C GLU A 194 -6.45 9.92 12.42
N VAL A 195 -7.78 9.86 12.32
CA VAL A 195 -8.53 8.61 12.47
C VAL A 195 -8.12 7.60 11.39
N ARG A 196 -7.96 8.05 10.15
CA ARG A 196 -7.52 7.18 9.04
C ARG A 196 -6.12 6.62 9.28
N LEU A 197 -5.16 7.45 9.70
CA LEU A 197 -3.80 7.01 10.04
C LEU A 197 -3.78 6.06 11.25
N LEU A 198 -4.64 6.31 12.24
CA LEU A 198 -4.76 5.46 13.42
C LEU A 198 -5.34 4.08 13.09
N ILE A 199 -6.41 4.02 12.30
CA ILE A 199 -6.97 2.76 11.79
C ILE A 199 -5.91 2.01 10.99
N ALA A 200 -5.13 2.72 10.18
CA ALA A 200 -4.05 2.13 9.41
C ALA A 200 -2.99 1.48 10.30
N CYS A 201 -2.43 2.25 11.24
CA CYS A 201 -1.41 1.74 12.17
C CYS A 201 -1.91 0.58 13.04
N ILE A 202 -3.17 0.61 13.50
CA ILE A 202 -3.78 -0.50 14.25
C ILE A 202 -3.91 -1.74 13.37
N GLY A 203 -4.39 -1.57 12.13
CA GLY A 203 -4.54 -2.67 11.17
C GLY A 203 -3.20 -3.37 10.90
N MET A 204 -2.15 -2.62 10.58
CA MET A 204 -0.82 -3.19 10.35
C MET A 204 -0.16 -3.73 11.62
N GLY A 205 -0.37 -3.09 12.77
CA GLY A 205 0.09 -3.59 14.06
C GLY A 205 -0.54 -4.93 14.42
N MET A 206 -1.83 -5.09 14.16
CA MET A 206 -2.55 -6.36 14.36
C MET A 206 -2.02 -7.44 13.42
N VAL A 207 -1.88 -7.15 12.13
CA VAL A 207 -1.29 -8.08 11.15
C VAL A 207 0.09 -8.56 11.62
N THR A 208 0.97 -7.62 11.96
CA THR A 208 2.34 -7.93 12.40
C THR A 208 2.36 -8.76 13.67
N SER A 209 1.49 -8.43 14.64
CA SER A 209 1.37 -9.19 15.88
C SER A 209 0.90 -10.62 15.62
N VAL A 210 -0.11 -10.80 14.77
CA VAL A 210 -0.60 -12.12 14.38
C VAL A 210 0.48 -12.91 13.67
N THR A 211 1.22 -12.32 12.74
CA THR A 211 2.33 -12.99 12.05
C THR A 211 3.43 -13.43 13.01
N ILE A 212 3.80 -12.60 13.99
CA ILE A 212 4.79 -12.96 15.02
C ILE A 212 4.27 -14.11 15.87
N VAL A 213 3.03 -14.03 16.37
CA VAL A 213 2.45 -15.09 17.22
C VAL A 213 2.36 -16.41 16.45
N ASP A 214 1.91 -16.38 15.20
CA ASP A 214 1.80 -17.55 14.33
C ASP A 214 3.17 -18.21 14.10
N SER A 215 4.20 -17.39 13.81
CA SER A 215 5.58 -17.88 13.64
C SER A 215 6.18 -18.51 14.91
N LEU A 216 5.82 -17.99 16.09
CA LEU A 216 6.33 -18.52 17.37
C LEU A 216 5.58 -19.77 17.81
N ALA A 217 4.30 -19.90 17.46
CA ALA A 217 3.46 -21.02 17.87
C ALA A 217 3.61 -22.24 16.97
N GLY A 218 4.24 -22.12 15.80
CA GLY A 218 4.44 -23.23 14.86
C GLY A 218 3.13 -23.79 14.32
N PHE A 219 2.07 -22.96 14.25
CA PHE A 219 0.81 -23.39 13.66
C PHE A 219 0.94 -23.51 12.14
N ASP A 220 0.30 -24.56 11.61
CA ASP A 220 0.29 -24.89 10.19
C ASP A 220 -0.37 -23.74 9.40
N ARG A 221 0.45 -23.02 8.63
CA ARG A 221 0.09 -21.74 8.00
C ARG A 221 -1.04 -21.91 7.00
N ARG A 222 -2.26 -21.59 7.43
CA ARG A 222 -3.31 -21.21 6.49
C ARG A 222 -3.09 -19.75 6.14
N ASP A 223 -2.64 -19.54 4.91
CA ASP A 223 -2.56 -18.28 4.16
C ASP A 223 -3.46 -17.22 4.81
N LEU A 224 -2.89 -16.29 5.59
CA LEU A 224 -3.65 -15.32 6.37
C LEU A 224 -4.39 -14.36 5.41
N ALA A 225 -5.55 -14.79 4.92
CA ALA A 225 -6.48 -13.98 4.14
C ALA A 225 -6.83 -12.68 4.89
N LEU A 226 -6.75 -12.70 6.22
CA LEU A 226 -6.90 -11.53 7.08
C LEU A 226 -5.89 -10.42 6.73
N THR A 227 -4.65 -10.80 6.40
CA THR A 227 -3.61 -9.86 6.01
C THR A 227 -3.99 -9.19 4.70
N ARG A 228 -4.33 -9.97 3.67
CA ARG A 228 -4.73 -9.44 2.36
C ARG A 228 -5.96 -8.51 2.47
N PHE A 229 -6.93 -8.84 3.34
CA PHE A 229 -8.11 -8.00 3.58
C PHE A 229 -7.74 -6.60 4.11
N VAL A 230 -6.85 -6.52 5.11
CA VAL A 230 -6.39 -5.25 5.68
C VAL A 230 -5.69 -4.41 4.61
N PHE A 231 -4.89 -5.02 3.75
CA PHE A 231 -4.19 -4.32 2.66
C PHE A 231 -5.15 -3.79 1.60
N VAL A 232 -6.15 -4.57 1.18
CA VAL A 232 -7.18 -4.11 0.22
C VAL A 232 -8.02 -2.98 0.81
N TYR A 233 -8.40 -3.09 2.09
CA TYR A 233 -9.17 -2.04 2.76
C TYR A 233 -8.37 -0.74 2.91
N MET A 234 -7.09 -0.83 3.28
CA MET A 234 -6.17 0.30 3.31
C MET A 234 -6.05 0.99 1.94
N GLN A 235 -6.01 0.21 0.87
CA GLN A 235 -5.95 0.73 -0.50
C GLN A 235 -7.22 1.49 -0.88
N LEU A 236 -8.40 0.99 -0.52
CA LEU A 236 -9.66 1.71 -0.69
C LEU A 236 -9.67 3.02 0.10
N LEU A 237 -9.18 3.02 1.34
CA LEU A 237 -9.04 4.26 2.12
C LEU A 237 -8.06 5.26 1.48
N LEU A 238 -6.98 4.77 0.88
CA LEU A 238 -6.02 5.59 0.15
C LEU A 238 -6.62 6.20 -1.13
N LEU A 239 -7.38 5.42 -1.90
CA LEU A 239 -8.11 5.88 -3.09
C LEU A 239 -9.15 6.95 -2.75
N LEU A 240 -10.01 6.68 -1.77
CA LEU A 240 -11.05 7.62 -1.32
C LEU A 240 -10.44 8.92 -0.76
N GLY A 241 -9.31 8.82 -0.06
CA GLY A 241 -8.55 9.98 0.43
C GLY A 241 -7.85 10.77 -0.67
N SER A 242 -7.46 10.12 -1.78
CA SER A 242 -6.85 10.79 -2.95
C SER A 242 -7.89 11.57 -3.76
N ALA A 243 -9.04 10.96 -4.05
CA ALA A 243 -10.11 11.59 -4.83
C ALA A 243 -10.68 12.86 -4.15
N SER A 244 -10.71 12.89 -2.82
CA SER A 244 -11.17 14.06 -2.05
C SER A 244 -10.21 15.26 -2.10
N GLY A 245 -8.93 15.06 -2.46
CA GLY A 245 -7.95 16.14 -2.62
C GLY A 245 -7.98 16.76 -4.01
N ASP A 246 -8.08 15.92 -5.03
CA ASP A 246 -8.13 16.31 -6.45
C ASP A 246 -9.33 17.22 -6.77
N LEU A 247 -10.51 16.91 -6.23
CA LEU A 247 -11.72 17.72 -6.40
C LEU A 247 -11.57 19.15 -5.84
N ARG A 248 -10.68 19.33 -4.85
CA ARG A 248 -10.48 20.63 -4.18
C ARG A 248 -9.42 21.48 -4.87
N GLU A 249 -8.45 20.87 -5.57
CA GLU A 249 -7.54 21.58 -6.49
C GLU A 249 -8.32 22.06 -7.73
N SER A 250 -9.21 21.23 -8.29
CA SER A 250 -10.01 21.62 -9.47
C SER A 250 -11.04 22.74 -9.24
N GLY A 251 -11.33 23.06 -7.98
CA GLY A 251 -12.25 24.14 -7.59
C GLY A 251 -11.56 25.41 -7.08
N GLY A 252 -10.22 25.43 -7.05
CA GLY A 252 -9.42 26.52 -6.48
C GLY A 252 -8.50 27.26 -7.47
N GLU A 253 -8.35 26.76 -8.70
CA GLU A 253 -7.58 27.44 -9.74
C GLU A 253 -8.47 28.37 -10.57
N SER A 254 -8.69 29.56 -10.03
CA SER A 254 -8.93 30.79 -10.78
C SER A 254 -8.70 31.94 -9.80
N GLU A 255 -7.69 32.77 -10.07
CA GLU A 255 -7.28 33.97 -9.32
C GLU A 255 -6.20 33.74 -8.24
N GLY A 256 -4.94 33.57 -8.64
CA GLY A 256 -3.83 33.79 -7.70
C GLY A 256 -2.40 33.51 -8.17
N GLU A 257 -2.16 32.64 -9.15
CA GLU A 257 -0.80 32.16 -9.44
C GLU A 257 -0.02 32.93 -10.53
N ASP A 258 -0.56 34.03 -11.09
CA ASP A 258 0.14 34.78 -12.14
C ASP A 258 1.17 35.81 -11.62
N GLU A 259 1.25 36.10 -10.32
CA GLU A 259 2.22 37.10 -9.80
C GLU A 259 3.58 36.53 -9.38
N ASP A 260 3.67 35.27 -8.96
CA ASP A 260 4.93 34.71 -8.43
C ASP A 260 5.86 34.15 -9.53
N ASP A 261 5.32 33.77 -10.69
CA ASP A 261 6.13 33.30 -11.84
C ASP A 261 6.83 34.44 -12.60
N ALA A 262 6.39 35.68 -12.41
CA ALA A 262 7.02 36.86 -12.99
C ALA A 262 8.33 37.26 -12.25
N ASP A 263 8.44 36.98 -10.95
CA ASP A 263 9.62 37.36 -10.15
C ASP A 263 10.79 36.39 -10.36
N TRP A 264 10.52 35.11 -10.64
CA TRP A 264 11.58 34.14 -10.98
C TRP A 264 12.26 34.47 -12.32
N LYS A 265 11.48 34.84 -13.35
CA LYS A 265 12.03 35.21 -14.66
C LYS A 265 12.84 36.51 -14.67
N ARG A 266 12.58 37.45 -13.74
CA ARG A 266 13.42 38.66 -13.61
C ARG A 266 14.79 38.36 -13.01
N ARG A 267 14.89 37.43 -12.05
CA ARG A 267 16.18 37.13 -11.40
C ARG A 267 17.12 36.28 -12.25
N SER A 268 16.62 35.58 -13.27
CA SER A 268 17.46 34.78 -14.19
C SER A 268 18.03 35.57 -15.37
N ILE A 269 17.68 36.85 -15.52
CA ILE A 269 18.19 37.72 -16.60
C ILE A 269 19.38 38.57 -16.12
N ASP A 270 19.51 38.77 -14.80
CA ASP A 270 20.55 39.61 -14.19
C ASP A 270 21.71 38.81 -13.55
N SER A 271 21.89 37.54 -13.92
CA SER A 271 23.00 36.67 -13.49
C SER A 271 23.67 35.98 -14.66
#